data_AF-A0A962I8I5-F1
#
_entry.id   AF-A0A962I8I5-F1
#
_cell.length_a   1.000
_cell.length_b   1.000
_cell.length_c   1.000
_cell.angle_alpha   90.00
_cell.angle_beta   90.00
_cell.angle_gamma   90.00
#
_symmetry.space_group_name_H-M   'P 1'
#
loop_
_entity.id
_entity.type
_entity.pdbx_description
1 polymer ?
#
loop_
_entity_poly.entity_id
_entity_poly.type
_entity_poly.pdbx_seq_one_letter_code
_entity_poly.pdbx_strand_id
1 'polypeptide(L)'
;GNGDAQLDPGEHWRLPFTLDNDGDAADDVLALFGKRALGDALQGGPDAFGYTFQDSSQPLCGYQFIDLDGLVDELELIPAGEGFPSNDDGRSAMLPLGDFAFEAYGQLISALSMSTNGYLSADPNITGGDFSSTCGVDPDEDAGAFRSNVLHDDLISAGGLRHATFEVCPRPADVGPANQRCAVFQWSGMGRFTSGGNPNGDVSFQAVVYPDSRQIVHQYAGDLPGSNDDADISLYRGPGQARLSYSCDTAVPLDQRAVCFFHPDNQPGAADPAGLRLVTPTLALDSIGAAATAMGNVEFQVPADTACGSRYQLHYRGSTYAGGFEPGSAMFDIDVADSDVCEVVTSCDLDPPAAIDLNDGAFFDPRRPGNGLVSHVIPRGQPGAAPEFFALWFTGEQDRQSSWLVIQGELIDGQVSAPILRFVRDVDSPSWSVSSSEVGQAEVRLLDANQLVLSWRFDGPWQAERMTQLFAASGAAAGNPDRTGAWFHPPESGWGLTVDSFRLDNVEQDFNLVYIYDAAGQPRWSLVQALANDNGVLPALVGQVHCPGCAWLDIDPTLQVAGTAQRRFPSSTEGVISINLSLPPPLVGEWQRTELPINILTLPRPDTPPTE
;
A
#
# COMPACT_ATOMS: atom_id res chain seq x y z
N GLY A 1 21.27 -13.19 18.83
CA GLY A 1 20.38 -13.55 19.94
C GLY A 1 21.05 -14.38 21.00
N ASN A 2 20.27 -14.88 21.95
CA ASN A 2 20.62 -15.83 23.00
C ASN A 2 20.70 -17.29 22.49
N GLY A 3 20.16 -17.58 21.31
CA GLY A 3 20.29 -18.86 20.60
C GLY A 3 19.26 -19.93 21.01
N ASP A 4 18.10 -19.53 21.54
CA ASP A 4 17.04 -20.43 21.99
C ASP A 4 15.95 -20.72 20.93
N ALA A 5 16.14 -20.18 19.72
CA ALA A 5 15.22 -20.28 18.58
C ALA A 5 13.87 -19.56 18.74
N GLN A 6 13.70 -18.77 19.80
CA GLN A 6 12.65 -17.79 19.95
C GLN A 6 13.22 -16.41 19.62
N LEU A 7 12.35 -15.49 19.21
CA LEU A 7 12.75 -14.13 18.94
C LEU A 7 12.49 -13.26 20.16
N ASP A 8 13.55 -12.72 20.73
CA ASP A 8 13.48 -11.93 21.96
C ASP A 8 13.70 -10.43 21.76
N PRO A 9 13.22 -9.58 22.69
CA PRO A 9 13.58 -8.17 22.72
C PRO A 9 15.10 -7.97 22.75
N GLY A 10 15.60 -7.06 21.92
CA GLY A 10 17.01 -6.71 21.81
C GLY A 10 17.80 -7.58 20.83
N GLU A 11 17.16 -8.58 20.21
CA GLU A 11 17.82 -9.45 19.25
C GLU A 11 17.84 -8.92 17.82
N HIS A 12 18.86 -9.38 17.08
CA HIS A 12 19.06 -9.14 15.66
C HIS A 12 18.91 -10.45 14.88
N TRP A 13 18.10 -10.39 13.82
CA TRP A 13 17.69 -11.53 13.02
C TRP A 13 17.95 -11.31 11.53
N ARG A 14 18.10 -12.44 10.83
CA ARG A 14 18.22 -12.50 9.37
C ARG A 14 17.08 -13.34 8.82
N LEU A 15 16.27 -12.73 7.97
CA LEU A 15 15.25 -13.42 7.21
C LEU A 15 15.80 -13.71 5.80
N PRO A 16 16.16 -14.96 5.49
CA PRO A 16 16.56 -15.33 4.14
C PRO A 16 15.34 -15.29 3.21
N PHE A 17 15.54 -14.81 1.98
CA PHE A 17 14.51 -14.84 0.95
C PHE A 17 15.07 -15.34 -0.38
N THR A 18 14.16 -15.80 -1.23
CA THR A 18 14.42 -16.11 -2.64
C THR A 18 13.44 -15.29 -3.48
N LEU A 19 13.94 -14.70 -4.56
CA LEU A 19 13.17 -13.97 -5.55
C LEU A 19 13.35 -14.67 -6.89
N ASP A 20 12.23 -15.05 -7.50
CA ASP A 20 12.20 -15.71 -8.79
C ASP A 20 11.80 -14.70 -9.87
N ASN A 21 12.57 -14.61 -10.95
CA ASN A 21 12.25 -13.77 -12.10
C ASN A 21 11.59 -14.59 -13.20
N ASP A 22 10.27 -14.63 -13.23
CA ASP A 22 9.50 -15.31 -14.28
C ASP A 22 9.37 -14.51 -15.59
N GLY A 23 9.94 -13.30 -15.62
CA GLY A 23 9.92 -12.40 -16.77
C GLY A 23 11.24 -12.38 -17.57
N ASP A 24 11.43 -11.26 -18.29
CA ASP A 24 12.68 -10.96 -18.98
C ASP A 24 13.81 -10.62 -17.99
N ALA A 25 15.06 -10.67 -18.45
CA ALA A 25 16.20 -10.30 -17.62
C ALA A 25 16.09 -8.84 -17.14
N ALA A 26 16.44 -8.60 -15.87
CA ALA A 26 16.38 -7.29 -15.24
C ALA A 26 17.76 -6.89 -14.69
N ASP A 27 18.14 -5.64 -14.93
CA ASP A 27 19.38 -5.03 -14.42
C ASP A 27 19.05 -4.00 -13.32
N ASP A 28 20.03 -3.75 -12.44
CA ASP A 28 19.93 -2.83 -11.30
C ASP A 28 18.75 -3.13 -10.37
N VAL A 29 18.51 -4.41 -10.10
CA VAL A 29 17.38 -4.86 -9.29
C VAL A 29 17.61 -4.50 -7.82
N LEU A 30 16.62 -3.82 -7.24
CA LEU A 30 16.53 -3.55 -5.82
C LEU A 30 15.28 -4.21 -5.25
N ALA A 31 15.46 -5.16 -4.34
CA ALA A 31 14.35 -5.71 -3.55
C ALA A 31 14.00 -4.75 -2.42
N LEU A 32 12.73 -4.36 -2.33
CA LEU A 32 12.23 -3.38 -1.39
C LEU A 32 11.46 -4.08 -0.26
N PHE A 33 11.90 -3.85 0.97
CA PHE A 33 11.24 -4.32 2.17
C PHE A 33 10.78 -3.14 3.00
N GLY A 34 9.70 -3.31 3.74
CA GLY A 34 9.20 -2.28 4.64
C GLY A 34 8.61 -2.88 5.90
N LYS A 35 8.40 -1.99 6.87
CA LYS A 35 7.69 -2.29 8.11
C LYS A 35 6.23 -1.93 7.88
N ARG A 36 5.29 -2.78 8.29
CA ARG A 36 3.89 -2.37 8.30
C ARG A 36 3.66 -1.48 9.52
N ALA A 37 3.15 -0.27 9.31
CA ALA A 37 2.78 0.63 10.40
C ALA A 37 1.36 0.34 10.92
N LEU A 38 1.20 0.46 12.25
CA LEU A 38 -0.07 0.74 12.91
C LEU A 38 -0.80 1.87 12.18
N GLY A 39 -1.90 1.57 11.49
CA GLY A 39 -2.70 2.57 10.79
C GLY A 39 -3.01 2.29 9.33
N ASP A 40 -2.43 1.24 8.72
CA ASP A 40 -3.10 0.60 7.59
C ASP A 40 -4.39 -0.01 8.12
N ALA A 41 -5.46 0.79 8.15
CA ALA A 41 -6.77 0.33 8.56
C ALA A 41 -7.09 -0.94 7.75
N LEU A 42 -7.47 -2.01 8.45
CA LEU A 42 -8.07 -3.15 7.78
C LEU A 42 -9.24 -2.63 6.95
N GLN A 43 -9.37 -3.14 5.74
CA GLN A 43 -10.30 -2.64 4.73
C GLN A 43 -11.74 -2.47 5.23
N GLY A 44 -12.17 -3.29 6.20
CA GLY A 44 -13.42 -3.05 6.90
C GLY A 44 -13.56 -3.72 8.25
N GLY A 45 -14.71 -3.43 8.87
CA GLY A 45 -14.96 -3.66 10.30
C GLY A 45 -14.43 -2.54 11.20
N PRO A 46 -14.32 -2.76 12.52
CA PRO A 46 -14.88 -3.90 13.23
C PRO A 46 -16.41 -3.93 13.16
N ASP A 47 -17.00 -5.11 13.06
CA ASP A 47 -18.43 -5.26 13.34
C ASP A 47 -18.74 -5.15 14.84
N ALA A 48 -20.01 -5.34 15.24
CA ALA A 48 -20.41 -5.21 16.64
C ALA A 48 -19.80 -6.26 17.58
N PHE A 49 -19.29 -7.38 17.05
CA PHE A 49 -18.55 -8.37 17.83
C PHE A 49 -17.05 -8.06 17.87
N GLY A 50 -16.54 -7.41 16.82
CA GLY A 50 -15.14 -7.02 16.69
C GLY A 50 -14.41 -7.73 15.55
N TYR A 51 -15.12 -8.45 14.68
CA TYR A 51 -14.49 -8.99 13.47
C TYR A 51 -14.14 -7.88 12.49
N THR A 52 -13.01 -8.01 11.81
CA THR A 52 -12.54 -7.12 10.74
C THR A 52 -12.23 -7.96 9.50
N PHE A 53 -12.02 -7.31 8.36
CA PHE A 53 -11.57 -8.02 7.15
C PHE A 53 -10.52 -7.26 6.35
N GLN A 54 -9.80 -8.03 5.53
CA GLN A 54 -8.84 -7.54 4.54
C GLN A 54 -8.83 -8.47 3.33
N ASP A 55 -8.83 -7.92 2.12
CA ASP A 55 -8.56 -8.69 0.91
C ASP A 55 -7.08 -8.65 0.48
N SER A 56 -6.73 -9.56 -0.44
CA SER A 56 -5.38 -9.72 -0.99
C SER A 56 -4.95 -8.62 -1.98
N SER A 57 -5.76 -7.57 -2.18
CA SER A 57 -5.28 -6.35 -2.85
C SER A 57 -4.32 -5.54 -1.97
N GLN A 58 -4.33 -5.81 -0.66
CA GLN A 58 -3.41 -5.27 0.31
C GLN A 58 -2.36 -6.33 0.69
N PRO A 59 -1.27 -5.95 1.38
CA PRO A 59 -0.18 -6.88 1.71
C PRO A 59 -0.62 -8.06 2.57
N LEU A 60 -1.68 -7.91 3.37
CA LEU A 60 -2.22 -8.98 4.23
C LEU A 60 -3.27 -9.80 3.45
N CYS A 61 -3.52 -11.04 3.87
CA CYS A 61 -4.46 -11.97 3.25
C CYS A 61 -3.92 -12.57 1.94
N GLY A 62 -2.80 -13.27 2.02
CA GLY A 62 -2.19 -13.89 0.83
C GLY A 62 -3.15 -14.87 0.12
N TYR A 63 -3.17 -14.83 -1.21
CA TYR A 63 -3.86 -15.81 -2.04
C TYR A 63 -2.99 -17.06 -2.22
N GLN A 64 -3.54 -18.23 -1.87
CA GLN A 64 -2.91 -19.53 -2.07
C GLN A 64 -4.00 -20.60 -2.07
N PHE A 65 -4.55 -20.88 -3.25
CA PHE A 65 -5.66 -21.81 -3.41
C PHE A 65 -5.24 -23.24 -3.06
N ILE A 66 -6.11 -23.98 -2.35
CA ILE A 66 -5.85 -25.36 -1.92
C ILE A 66 -6.75 -26.26 -2.74
N ASP A 67 -6.26 -26.72 -3.88
CA ASP A 67 -7.08 -27.53 -4.77
C ASP A 67 -7.35 -28.92 -4.18
N LEU A 68 -8.62 -29.19 -3.90
CA LEU A 68 -9.13 -30.47 -3.42
C LEU A 68 -9.56 -31.42 -4.55
N ASP A 69 -9.55 -30.96 -5.81
CA ASP A 69 -9.94 -31.78 -6.95
C ASP A 69 -8.99 -32.97 -7.13
N GLY A 70 -9.57 -34.18 -7.13
CA GLY A 70 -8.80 -35.42 -7.18
C GLY A 70 -8.03 -35.78 -5.90
N LEU A 71 -8.04 -34.90 -4.89
CA LEU A 71 -7.49 -35.20 -3.56
C LEU A 71 -8.53 -35.90 -2.67
N VAL A 72 -9.78 -35.46 -2.74
CA VAL A 72 -10.92 -36.05 -2.03
C VAL A 72 -12.11 -36.21 -2.96
N ASP A 73 -12.99 -37.16 -2.61
CA ASP A 73 -14.24 -37.38 -3.35
C ASP A 73 -15.22 -36.22 -3.15
N GLU A 74 -16.08 -36.02 -4.14
CA GLU A 74 -17.20 -35.07 -4.04
C GLU A 74 -18.18 -35.51 -2.95
N LEU A 75 -18.71 -34.53 -2.21
CA LEU A 75 -19.74 -34.75 -1.20
C LEU A 75 -21.08 -35.09 -1.84
N GLU A 76 -21.80 -36.04 -1.24
CA GLU A 76 -23.19 -36.29 -1.62
C GLU A 76 -24.07 -35.09 -1.23
N LEU A 77 -24.85 -34.59 -2.20
CA LEU A 77 -25.73 -33.45 -2.04
C LEU A 77 -27.18 -33.88 -1.80
N ILE A 78 -27.83 -33.17 -0.88
CA ILE A 78 -29.22 -33.33 -0.47
C ILE A 78 -29.98 -32.11 -1.03
N PRO A 79 -31.06 -32.30 -1.81
CA PRO A 79 -31.84 -31.19 -2.35
C PRO A 79 -32.60 -30.45 -1.24
N ALA A 80 -32.82 -29.14 -1.40
CA ALA A 80 -33.56 -28.32 -0.44
C ALA A 80 -35.03 -28.76 -0.30
N GLY A 81 -35.61 -29.38 -1.34
CA GLY A 81 -36.97 -29.89 -1.32
C GLY A 81 -37.39 -30.62 -2.59
N GLU A 82 -38.66 -31.01 -2.67
CA GLU A 82 -39.22 -31.59 -3.89
C GLU A 82 -39.21 -30.56 -5.04
N GLY A 83 -38.58 -30.92 -6.16
CA GLY A 83 -38.55 -30.09 -7.37
C GLY A 83 -37.23 -29.36 -7.62
N PHE A 84 -36.29 -29.41 -6.66
CA PHE A 84 -34.96 -28.82 -6.77
C PHE A 84 -33.91 -29.94 -6.99
N PRO A 85 -33.09 -29.87 -8.04
CA PRO A 85 -31.93 -30.76 -8.19
C PRO A 85 -30.96 -30.59 -7.02
N SER A 86 -30.26 -31.63 -6.58
CA SER A 86 -29.35 -31.46 -5.43
C SER A 86 -28.12 -30.60 -5.73
N ASN A 87 -27.82 -30.36 -7.00
CA ASN A 87 -26.74 -29.48 -7.46
C ASN A 87 -27.20 -28.04 -7.73
N ASP A 88 -28.48 -27.72 -7.51
CA ASP A 88 -29.13 -26.43 -7.75
C ASP A 88 -30.19 -26.23 -6.65
N ASP A 89 -29.91 -25.38 -5.66
CA ASP A 89 -30.61 -25.35 -4.36
C ASP A 89 -30.49 -26.65 -3.54
N GLY A 90 -29.26 -27.05 -3.23
CA GLY A 90 -28.97 -28.20 -2.38
C GLY A 90 -27.86 -27.93 -1.37
N ARG A 91 -27.53 -28.97 -0.60
CA ARG A 91 -26.49 -28.89 0.43
C ARG A 91 -25.80 -30.22 0.70
N SER A 92 -24.65 -30.18 1.35
CA SER A 92 -24.05 -31.37 1.97
C SER A 92 -24.82 -31.80 3.23
N ALA A 93 -24.59 -33.04 3.68
CA ALA A 93 -24.85 -33.39 5.08
C ALA A 93 -24.08 -32.47 6.05
N MET A 94 -24.45 -32.44 7.33
CA MET A 94 -23.65 -31.77 8.36
C MET A 94 -22.30 -32.48 8.51
N LEU A 95 -21.23 -31.76 8.20
CA LEU A 95 -19.85 -32.22 8.26
C LEU A 95 -19.30 -31.96 9.68
N PRO A 96 -19.00 -33.01 10.47
CA PRO A 96 -18.40 -32.82 11.78
C PRO A 96 -16.95 -32.33 11.64
N LEU A 97 -16.59 -31.30 12.42
CA LEU A 97 -15.24 -30.75 12.42
C LEU A 97 -14.31 -31.44 13.43
N GLY A 98 -14.85 -32.08 14.47
CA GLY A 98 -14.05 -32.75 15.50
C GLY A 98 -13.04 -31.80 16.14
N ASP A 99 -11.76 -32.16 16.09
CA ASP A 99 -10.67 -31.34 16.63
C ASP A 99 -10.45 -30.04 15.84
N PHE A 100 -11.05 -29.89 14.66
CA PHE A 100 -11.05 -28.68 13.84
C PHE A 100 -12.21 -27.72 14.15
N ALA A 101 -12.95 -27.98 15.23
CA ALA A 101 -13.96 -27.05 15.71
C ALA A 101 -13.30 -25.70 16.05
N PHE A 102 -13.95 -24.60 15.67
CA PHE A 102 -13.41 -23.25 15.83
C PHE A 102 -14.46 -22.32 16.45
N GLU A 103 -14.01 -21.23 17.06
CA GLU A 103 -14.92 -20.22 17.61
C GLU A 103 -15.24 -19.16 16.55
N ALA A 104 -16.53 -18.89 16.34
CA ALA A 104 -17.01 -17.72 15.61
C ALA A 104 -18.11 -17.02 16.41
N TYR A 105 -18.02 -15.70 16.53
CA TYR A 105 -19.00 -14.87 17.25
C TYR A 105 -19.32 -15.32 18.69
N GLY A 106 -18.31 -15.87 19.40
CA GLY A 106 -18.46 -16.39 20.76
C GLY A 106 -19.11 -17.77 20.83
N GLN A 107 -19.27 -18.46 19.69
CA GLN A 107 -19.87 -19.79 19.61
C GLN A 107 -18.86 -20.79 19.05
N LEU A 108 -18.77 -21.97 19.67
CA LEU A 108 -17.98 -23.08 19.15
C LEU A 108 -18.73 -23.76 18.01
N ILE A 109 -18.22 -23.60 16.80
CA ILE A 109 -18.71 -24.25 15.59
C ILE A 109 -18.05 -25.63 15.49
N SER A 110 -18.85 -26.67 15.65
CA SER A 110 -18.38 -28.07 15.67
C SER A 110 -18.84 -28.90 14.47
N ALA A 111 -19.73 -28.36 13.66
CA ALA A 111 -20.15 -28.93 12.39
C ALA A 111 -20.66 -27.83 11.46
N LEU A 112 -20.50 -28.03 10.15
CA LEU A 112 -20.99 -27.13 9.11
C LEU A 112 -21.63 -27.91 7.96
N SER A 113 -22.57 -27.31 7.25
CA SER A 113 -23.07 -27.81 5.97
C SER A 113 -22.73 -26.79 4.88
N MET A 114 -22.36 -27.30 3.70
CA MET A 114 -22.08 -26.49 2.52
C MET A 114 -23.34 -26.42 1.66
N SER A 115 -23.77 -25.23 1.28
CA SER A 115 -24.83 -25.01 0.28
C SER A 115 -24.26 -24.94 -1.13
N THR A 116 -24.99 -25.41 -2.14
CA THR A 116 -24.63 -25.18 -3.55
C THR A 116 -24.65 -23.70 -3.90
N ASN A 117 -25.46 -22.89 -3.21
CA ASN A 117 -25.52 -21.44 -3.34
C ASN A 117 -24.36 -20.70 -2.63
N GLY A 118 -23.21 -21.35 -2.43
CA GLY A 118 -21.96 -20.66 -2.08
C GLY A 118 -21.79 -20.18 -0.63
N TYR A 119 -22.43 -20.84 0.34
CA TYR A 119 -22.27 -20.52 1.77
C TYR A 119 -22.10 -21.75 2.67
N LEU A 120 -21.50 -21.54 3.85
CA LEU A 120 -21.43 -22.49 4.96
C LEU A 120 -22.45 -22.08 6.03
N SER A 121 -23.15 -23.05 6.64
CA SER A 121 -24.01 -22.79 7.80
C SER A 121 -23.78 -23.79 8.92
N ALA A 122 -23.86 -23.29 10.16
CA ALA A 122 -23.91 -24.10 11.37
C ALA A 122 -25.34 -24.49 11.78
N ASP A 123 -26.37 -24.05 11.03
CA ASP A 123 -27.76 -24.39 11.34
C ASP A 123 -28.02 -25.87 11.02
N PRO A 124 -28.40 -26.71 11.99
CA PRO A 124 -28.73 -28.11 11.72
C PRO A 124 -29.96 -28.28 10.80
N ASN A 125 -30.77 -27.23 10.63
CA ASN A 125 -31.97 -27.23 9.79
C ASN A 125 -31.79 -26.52 8.45
N ILE A 126 -30.55 -26.15 8.08
CA ILE A 126 -30.22 -25.62 6.75
C ILE A 126 -30.87 -26.47 5.64
N THR A 127 -31.44 -25.83 4.64
CA THR A 127 -31.96 -26.48 3.44
C THR A 127 -30.96 -26.43 2.28
N GLY A 128 -30.17 -25.35 2.21
CA GLY A 128 -29.30 -25.05 1.06
C GLY A 128 -30.00 -24.21 -0.01
N GLY A 129 -31.29 -23.93 0.15
CA GLY A 129 -32.12 -23.30 -0.87
C GLY A 129 -32.10 -21.77 -0.88
N ASP A 130 -31.25 -21.13 -0.07
CA ASP A 130 -31.13 -19.67 -0.12
C ASP A 130 -30.31 -19.25 -1.34
N PHE A 131 -30.97 -18.94 -2.44
CA PHE A 131 -30.36 -18.39 -3.66
C PHE A 131 -30.35 -16.85 -3.68
N SER A 132 -31.00 -16.20 -2.71
CA SER A 132 -31.21 -14.74 -2.70
C SER A 132 -30.11 -14.06 -1.91
N SER A 133 -29.13 -13.51 -2.61
CA SER A 133 -28.19 -12.56 -2.01
C SER A 133 -28.99 -11.36 -1.49
N THR A 134 -29.02 -11.17 -0.17
CA THR A 134 -29.63 -9.97 0.41
C THR A 134 -28.57 -9.20 1.17
N CYS A 135 -28.57 -7.87 1.07
CA CYS A 135 -27.67 -7.01 1.84
C CYS A 135 -28.25 -6.58 3.20
N GLY A 136 -29.34 -7.23 3.62
CA GLY A 136 -29.97 -7.02 4.91
C GLY A 136 -29.18 -7.59 6.08
N VAL A 137 -29.68 -7.36 7.29
CA VAL A 137 -29.10 -7.93 8.52
C VAL A 137 -29.21 -9.46 8.50
N ASP A 138 -30.35 -9.97 8.05
CA ASP A 138 -30.66 -11.39 8.01
C ASP A 138 -30.73 -11.88 6.55
N PRO A 139 -30.16 -13.07 6.24
CA PRO A 139 -30.45 -13.78 5.00
C PRO A 139 -31.94 -14.13 4.87
N ASP A 140 -32.41 -14.33 3.65
CA ASP A 140 -33.83 -14.64 3.39
C ASP A 140 -34.21 -16.03 3.91
N GLU A 141 -33.32 -17.00 3.72
CA GLU A 141 -33.44 -18.37 4.20
C GLU A 141 -32.17 -18.83 4.95
N ASP A 142 -32.24 -19.97 5.64
CA ASP A 142 -31.10 -20.56 6.36
C ASP A 142 -30.39 -19.63 7.36
N ALA A 143 -31.14 -18.67 7.91
CA ALA A 143 -30.63 -17.62 8.80
C ALA A 143 -30.49 -18.06 10.27
N GLY A 144 -30.73 -19.34 10.62
CA GLY A 144 -30.93 -19.80 12.00
C GLY A 144 -29.69 -19.88 12.89
N ALA A 145 -28.48 -19.79 12.32
CA ALA A 145 -27.21 -19.86 13.05
C ALA A 145 -26.10 -19.07 12.34
N PHE A 146 -24.86 -19.26 12.78
CA PHE A 146 -23.68 -18.76 12.09
C PHE A 146 -23.67 -19.19 10.62
N ARG A 147 -23.35 -18.25 9.74
CA ARG A 147 -23.19 -18.47 8.30
C ARG A 147 -21.97 -17.73 7.77
N SER A 148 -21.25 -18.37 6.85
CA SER A 148 -20.17 -17.77 6.09
C SER A 148 -20.58 -17.76 4.62
N ASN A 149 -20.92 -16.58 4.10
CA ASN A 149 -21.25 -16.36 2.70
C ASN A 149 -19.95 -16.19 1.94
N VAL A 150 -19.53 -17.24 1.24
CA VAL A 150 -18.23 -17.29 0.56
C VAL A 150 -18.36 -16.65 -0.82
N LEU A 151 -19.39 -17.05 -1.56
CA LEU A 151 -19.83 -16.42 -2.80
C LEU A 151 -21.33 -16.69 -2.93
N HIS A 152 -22.12 -16.09 -2.03
CA HIS A 152 -23.55 -16.39 -1.95
C HIS A 152 -24.32 -15.71 -3.09
N ASP A 153 -24.92 -16.53 -3.96
CA ASP A 153 -25.75 -16.15 -5.11
C ASP A 153 -26.56 -17.40 -5.52
N ASP A 154 -27.38 -17.27 -6.56
CA ASP A 154 -28.10 -18.36 -7.21
C ASP A 154 -27.12 -19.19 -8.07
N LEU A 155 -26.54 -20.24 -7.48
CA LEU A 155 -25.45 -21.01 -8.06
C LEU A 155 -25.80 -22.48 -8.28
N ILE A 156 -25.39 -22.98 -9.45
CA ILE A 156 -25.44 -24.38 -9.82
C ILE A 156 -24.04 -24.97 -9.75
N SER A 157 -23.91 -26.12 -9.08
CA SER A 157 -22.66 -26.87 -9.04
C SER A 157 -22.53 -27.82 -10.24
N ALA A 158 -21.42 -27.70 -10.98
CA ALA A 158 -21.04 -28.66 -12.03
C ALA A 158 -19.81 -29.50 -11.65
N GLY A 159 -18.92 -28.97 -10.81
CA GLY A 159 -17.71 -29.67 -10.33
C GLY A 159 -17.81 -30.21 -8.89
N GLY A 160 -18.89 -29.89 -8.16
CA GLY A 160 -19.19 -30.46 -6.86
C GLY A 160 -18.65 -29.69 -5.65
N LEU A 161 -19.03 -30.15 -4.47
CA LEU A 161 -18.57 -29.65 -3.17
C LEU A 161 -17.59 -30.63 -2.52
N ARG A 162 -16.52 -30.12 -1.92
CA ARG A 162 -15.46 -30.92 -1.27
C ARG A 162 -15.09 -30.35 0.08
N HIS A 163 -14.69 -31.22 1.01
CA HIS A 163 -14.15 -30.83 2.31
C HIS A 163 -12.97 -31.71 2.69
N ALA A 164 -11.91 -31.08 3.19
CA ALA A 164 -10.73 -31.76 3.72
C ALA A 164 -10.19 -31.03 4.95
N THR A 165 -9.51 -31.76 5.82
CA THR A 165 -8.80 -31.20 6.97
C THR A 165 -7.32 -31.49 6.88
N PHE A 166 -6.51 -30.58 7.39
CA PHE A 166 -5.05 -30.66 7.35
C PHE A 166 -4.46 -30.32 8.72
N GLU A 167 -3.67 -31.23 9.29
CA GLU A 167 -2.95 -30.98 10.56
C GLU A 167 -1.93 -29.83 10.43
N VAL A 168 -1.39 -29.64 9.23
CA VAL A 168 -0.61 -28.45 8.86
C VAL A 168 -1.22 -27.91 7.58
N CYS A 169 -1.79 -26.72 7.65
CA CYS A 169 -2.51 -26.14 6.54
C CYS A 169 -1.58 -25.85 5.36
N PRO A 170 -1.94 -26.27 4.12
CA PRO A 170 -1.15 -25.94 2.93
C PRO A 170 -1.00 -24.43 2.71
N ARG A 171 -2.01 -23.65 3.09
CA ARG A 171 -1.95 -22.19 3.20
C ARG A 171 -1.70 -21.78 4.65
N PRO A 172 -0.62 -21.07 4.98
CA PRO A 172 -0.42 -20.49 6.31
C PRO A 172 -1.55 -19.52 6.69
N ALA A 173 -1.89 -19.45 7.99
CA ALA A 173 -2.76 -18.38 8.49
C ALA A 173 -2.01 -17.03 8.44
N ASP A 174 -2.73 -15.92 8.30
CA ASP A 174 -2.14 -14.56 8.34
C ASP A 174 -2.04 -14.01 9.77
N VAL A 175 -2.54 -14.78 10.75
CA VAL A 175 -2.50 -14.45 12.18
C VAL A 175 -2.30 -15.72 13.00
N GLY A 176 -1.56 -15.61 14.10
CA GLY A 176 -1.21 -16.75 14.94
C GLY A 176 -0.09 -17.61 14.34
N PRO A 177 0.13 -18.83 14.86
CA PRO A 177 1.25 -19.67 14.44
C PRO A 177 1.21 -20.03 12.94
N ALA A 178 2.35 -20.00 12.24
CA ALA A 178 2.39 -20.31 10.80
C ALA A 178 1.94 -21.74 10.44
N ASN A 179 2.26 -22.72 11.30
CA ASN A 179 1.93 -24.13 11.11
C ASN A 179 0.63 -24.52 11.83
N GLN A 180 -0.45 -23.79 11.55
CA GLN A 180 -1.77 -24.11 12.07
C GLN A 180 -2.43 -25.22 11.27
N ARG A 181 -3.28 -25.99 11.95
CA ARG A 181 -4.24 -26.88 11.31
C ARG A 181 -5.36 -26.09 10.65
N CYS A 182 -6.01 -26.63 9.63
CA CYS A 182 -7.15 -25.99 8.99
C CYS A 182 -8.18 -26.99 8.45
N ALA A 183 -9.41 -26.52 8.29
CA ALA A 183 -10.44 -27.18 7.49
C ALA A 183 -10.73 -26.36 6.23
N VAL A 184 -10.80 -27.03 5.09
CA VAL A 184 -10.98 -26.42 3.77
C VAL A 184 -12.29 -26.92 3.17
N PHE A 185 -13.10 -25.99 2.70
CA PHE A 185 -14.39 -26.22 2.04
C PHE A 185 -14.31 -25.64 0.62
N GLN A 186 -14.35 -26.47 -0.41
CA GLN A 186 -14.19 -26.06 -1.81
C GLN A 186 -15.48 -26.27 -2.59
N TRP A 187 -15.86 -25.25 -3.35
CA TRP A 187 -16.84 -25.31 -4.43
C TRP A 187 -16.09 -25.33 -5.75
N SER A 188 -16.38 -26.32 -6.59
CA SER A 188 -15.66 -26.50 -7.85
C SER A 188 -16.62 -26.38 -9.02
N GLY A 189 -16.18 -25.68 -10.07
CA GLY A 189 -16.95 -25.51 -11.31
C GLY A 189 -18.38 -25.01 -11.06
N MET A 190 -18.49 -23.94 -10.27
CA MET A 190 -19.76 -23.27 -10.01
C MET A 190 -20.07 -22.32 -11.14
N GLY A 191 -21.35 -22.21 -11.47
CA GLY A 191 -21.83 -21.19 -12.39
C GLY A 191 -23.17 -20.66 -11.94
N ARG A 192 -23.47 -19.43 -12.34
CA ARG A 192 -24.71 -18.76 -11.96
C ARG A 192 -25.90 -19.38 -12.65
N PHE A 193 -27.00 -19.57 -11.92
CA PHE A 193 -28.25 -20.03 -12.50
C PHE A 193 -28.71 -19.06 -13.59
N THR A 194 -29.22 -19.63 -14.67
CA THR A 194 -29.92 -18.87 -15.71
C THR A 194 -31.27 -19.51 -15.95
N SER A 195 -32.25 -18.76 -16.44
CA SER A 195 -33.64 -19.24 -16.67
C SER A 195 -33.78 -20.51 -17.54
N GLY A 196 -32.69 -21.02 -18.14
CA GLY A 196 -32.64 -22.31 -18.83
C GLY A 196 -32.09 -23.48 -18.01
N GLY A 197 -31.72 -23.30 -16.74
CA GLY A 197 -31.11 -24.32 -15.87
C GLY A 197 -29.67 -24.70 -16.23
N ASN A 198 -29.03 -23.95 -17.13
CA ASN A 198 -27.62 -24.12 -17.46
C ASN A 198 -26.81 -23.09 -16.65
N PRO A 199 -25.75 -23.52 -15.93
CA PRO A 199 -24.85 -22.60 -15.26
C PRO A 199 -24.17 -21.69 -16.29
N ASN A 200 -24.05 -20.41 -15.95
CA ASN A 200 -23.24 -19.44 -16.67
C ASN A 200 -22.01 -19.07 -15.83
N GLY A 201 -20.82 -19.31 -16.37
CA GLY A 201 -19.57 -19.22 -15.62
C GLY A 201 -19.03 -20.60 -15.21
N ASP A 202 -17.76 -20.60 -14.80
CA ASP A 202 -17.04 -21.77 -14.31
C ASP A 202 -16.00 -21.24 -13.31
N VAL A 203 -16.37 -21.21 -12.03
CA VAL A 203 -15.53 -20.67 -10.96
C VAL A 203 -15.36 -21.70 -9.86
N SER A 204 -14.13 -21.80 -9.36
CA SER A 204 -13.82 -22.51 -8.12
C SER A 204 -13.48 -21.51 -7.03
N PHE A 205 -14.03 -21.72 -5.84
CA PHE A 205 -13.76 -20.90 -4.67
C PHE A 205 -13.76 -21.78 -3.41
N GLN A 206 -13.18 -21.27 -2.33
CA GLN A 206 -13.07 -22.02 -1.09
C GLN A 206 -13.17 -21.14 0.15
N ALA A 207 -13.57 -21.75 1.26
CA ALA A 207 -13.36 -21.23 2.60
C ALA A 207 -12.33 -22.07 3.34
N VAL A 208 -11.36 -21.42 3.98
CA VAL A 208 -10.36 -22.03 4.85
C VAL A 208 -10.58 -21.49 6.26
N VAL A 209 -10.79 -22.38 7.22
CA VAL A 209 -10.96 -22.01 8.64
C VAL A 209 -9.78 -22.52 9.46
N TYR A 210 -9.23 -21.64 10.29
CA TYR A 210 -8.09 -21.93 11.15
C TYR A 210 -8.56 -21.98 12.61
N PRO A 211 -8.64 -23.16 13.25
CA PRO A 211 -9.20 -23.28 14.60
C PRO A 211 -8.43 -22.50 15.67
N ASP A 212 -7.10 -22.44 15.57
CA ASP A 212 -6.27 -21.90 16.64
C ASP A 212 -6.24 -20.36 16.62
N SER A 213 -6.15 -19.75 15.44
CA SER A 213 -6.25 -18.30 15.24
C SER A 213 -7.68 -17.78 15.07
N ARG A 214 -8.64 -18.66 14.79
CA ARG A 214 -10.04 -18.31 14.48
C ARG A 214 -10.17 -17.43 13.23
N GLN A 215 -9.15 -17.45 12.37
CA GLN A 215 -9.21 -16.79 11.06
C GLN A 215 -10.12 -17.58 10.12
N ILE A 216 -10.92 -16.86 9.32
CA ILE A 216 -11.73 -17.42 8.23
C ILE A 216 -11.28 -16.75 6.94
N VAL A 217 -10.95 -17.52 5.92
CA VAL A 217 -10.44 -17.00 4.64
C VAL A 217 -11.28 -17.52 3.50
N HIS A 218 -11.78 -16.62 2.67
CA HIS A 218 -12.40 -16.94 1.38
C HIS A 218 -11.37 -16.76 0.28
N GLN A 219 -11.31 -17.68 -0.68
CA GLN A 219 -10.40 -17.58 -1.82
C GLN A 219 -11.08 -17.96 -3.11
N TYR A 220 -10.70 -17.31 -4.20
CA TYR A 220 -11.39 -17.39 -5.49
C TYR A 220 -10.35 -17.62 -6.59
N ALA A 221 -10.55 -18.66 -7.41
CA ALA A 221 -9.68 -18.99 -8.54
C ALA A 221 -10.18 -18.40 -9.87
N GLY A 222 -11.18 -17.52 -9.82
CA GLY A 222 -11.78 -16.88 -11.00
C GLY A 222 -12.99 -16.05 -10.61
N ASP A 223 -13.71 -15.58 -11.63
CA ASP A 223 -14.90 -14.73 -11.51
C ASP A 223 -16.14 -15.35 -12.15
N LEU A 224 -17.31 -15.06 -11.59
CA LEU A 224 -18.59 -15.23 -12.29
C LEU A 224 -18.79 -14.12 -13.34
N PRO A 225 -19.54 -14.39 -14.42
CA PRO A 225 -19.97 -13.36 -15.36
C PRO A 225 -20.66 -12.19 -14.64
N GLY A 226 -20.33 -10.95 -15.04
CA GLY A 226 -20.80 -9.74 -14.34
C GLY A 226 -19.81 -9.21 -13.29
N SER A 227 -18.69 -9.92 -13.05
CA SER A 227 -17.75 -9.63 -11.96
C SER A 227 -18.39 -9.79 -10.59
N ASN A 228 -19.18 -10.86 -10.43
CA ASN A 228 -19.83 -11.22 -9.16
C ASN A 228 -20.75 -10.11 -8.61
N ASP A 229 -21.39 -9.35 -9.49
CA ASP A 229 -22.13 -8.11 -9.15
C ASP A 229 -23.39 -8.32 -8.33
N ASP A 230 -23.88 -9.55 -8.23
CA ASP A 230 -25.02 -9.93 -7.42
C ASP A 230 -24.64 -10.87 -6.27
N ALA A 231 -23.34 -11.10 -6.01
CA ALA A 231 -22.91 -12.01 -4.96
C ALA A 231 -22.76 -11.31 -3.60
N ASP A 232 -23.01 -12.06 -2.52
CA ASP A 232 -22.65 -11.67 -1.16
C ASP A 232 -21.42 -12.42 -0.63
N ILE A 233 -20.50 -11.65 -0.06
CA ILE A 233 -19.31 -12.14 0.64
C ILE A 233 -19.31 -11.57 2.04
N SER A 234 -19.65 -12.39 3.03
CA SER A 234 -19.83 -11.90 4.39
C SER A 234 -19.72 -12.99 5.47
N LEU A 235 -19.58 -12.53 6.72
CA LEU A 235 -19.84 -13.33 7.91
C LEU A 235 -21.13 -12.88 8.58
N TYR A 236 -21.98 -13.84 8.91
CA TYR A 236 -23.26 -13.63 9.57
C TYR A 236 -23.33 -14.43 10.86
N ARG A 237 -23.70 -13.75 11.96
CA ARG A 237 -23.73 -14.35 13.30
C ARG A 237 -24.97 -15.19 13.57
N GLY A 238 -26.13 -14.80 13.04
CA GLY A 238 -27.43 -15.35 13.40
C GLY A 238 -28.54 -14.28 13.49
N PRO A 239 -29.79 -14.68 13.76
CA PRO A 239 -30.96 -13.82 13.55
C PRO A 239 -30.91 -12.48 14.30
N GLY A 240 -31.12 -11.39 13.58
CA GLY A 240 -31.15 -10.01 14.06
C GLY A 240 -29.80 -9.51 14.61
N GLN A 241 -28.69 -10.16 14.24
CA GLN A 241 -27.34 -9.83 14.72
C GLN A 241 -26.48 -9.16 13.66
N ALA A 242 -25.34 -8.62 14.08
CA ALA A 242 -24.39 -8.00 13.18
C ALA A 242 -23.91 -8.97 12.08
N ARG A 243 -23.73 -8.40 10.90
CA ARG A 243 -23.14 -9.01 9.71
C ARG A 243 -21.95 -8.15 9.30
N LEU A 244 -20.86 -8.82 8.93
CA LEU A 244 -19.67 -8.17 8.39
C LEU A 244 -19.57 -8.50 6.91
N SER A 245 -19.94 -7.56 6.05
CA SER A 245 -19.90 -7.72 4.60
C SER A 245 -18.63 -7.12 4.00
N TYR A 246 -17.93 -7.92 3.21
CA TYR A 246 -16.87 -7.46 2.31
C TYR A 246 -17.48 -6.82 1.06
N SER A 247 -18.43 -7.52 0.44
CA SER A 247 -19.21 -7.03 -0.69
C SER A 247 -20.62 -7.61 -0.64
N CYS A 248 -21.59 -6.89 -1.19
CA CYS A 248 -22.94 -7.37 -1.39
C CYS A 248 -23.58 -6.62 -2.56
N ASP A 249 -24.15 -7.36 -3.52
CA ASP A 249 -24.79 -6.84 -4.74
C ASP A 249 -23.98 -5.71 -5.40
N THR A 250 -22.66 -5.90 -5.44
CA THR A 250 -21.71 -4.95 -6.01
C THR A 250 -20.60 -5.72 -6.73
N ALA A 251 -20.29 -5.30 -7.96
CA ALA A 251 -19.23 -5.90 -8.76
C ALA A 251 -17.87 -5.82 -8.04
N VAL A 252 -17.24 -6.97 -7.82
CA VAL A 252 -15.90 -7.09 -7.25
C VAL A 252 -15.08 -8.12 -8.03
N PRO A 253 -13.90 -7.76 -8.57
CA PRO A 253 -12.98 -8.72 -9.20
C PRO A 253 -12.32 -9.66 -8.17
N LEU A 254 -12.58 -10.95 -8.32
CA LEU A 254 -12.14 -12.01 -7.43
C LEU A 254 -11.12 -12.97 -8.06
N ASP A 255 -10.78 -12.85 -9.35
CA ASP A 255 -9.72 -13.69 -9.93
C ASP A 255 -8.42 -13.61 -9.10
N GLN A 256 -7.96 -14.77 -8.62
CA GLN A 256 -6.83 -14.94 -7.70
C GLN A 256 -6.87 -14.04 -6.46
N ARG A 257 -8.07 -13.85 -5.90
CA ARG A 257 -8.32 -13.02 -4.71
C ARG A 257 -8.49 -13.88 -3.46
N ALA A 258 -8.04 -13.37 -2.33
CA ALA A 258 -8.43 -13.86 -1.01
C ALA A 258 -9.09 -12.74 -0.19
N VAL A 259 -10.02 -13.10 0.69
CA VAL A 259 -10.67 -12.22 1.68
C VAL A 259 -10.56 -12.88 3.04
N CYS A 260 -9.89 -12.22 3.97
CA CYS A 260 -9.61 -12.75 5.29
C CYS A 260 -10.40 -12.00 6.33
N PHE A 261 -11.12 -12.75 7.17
CA PHE A 261 -11.83 -12.25 8.32
C PHE A 261 -11.05 -12.60 9.58
N PHE A 262 -10.77 -11.58 10.40
CA PHE A 262 -9.96 -11.70 11.61
C PHE A 262 -10.83 -11.60 12.85
N HIS A 263 -10.68 -12.59 13.73
CA HIS A 263 -11.34 -12.60 15.02
C HIS A 263 -10.81 -11.46 15.92
N PRO A 264 -11.63 -10.81 16.76
CA PRO A 264 -11.17 -9.72 17.65
C PRO A 264 -10.00 -10.10 18.55
N ASP A 265 -9.97 -11.33 19.07
CA ASP A 265 -8.86 -11.83 19.90
C ASP A 265 -7.58 -12.17 19.10
N ASN A 266 -7.66 -12.26 17.77
CA ASN A 266 -6.56 -12.63 16.88
C ASN A 266 -6.55 -11.72 15.65
N GLN A 267 -6.51 -10.42 15.92
CA GLN A 267 -6.31 -9.42 14.90
C GLN A 267 -4.85 -9.42 14.43
N PRO A 268 -4.59 -9.06 13.16
CA PRO A 268 -3.25 -8.71 12.71
C PRO A 268 -2.68 -7.68 13.68
N GLY A 269 -1.48 -7.96 14.21
CA GLY A 269 -0.92 -7.20 15.31
C GLY A 269 -0.90 -5.69 15.03
N ALA A 270 -1.26 -4.91 16.04
CA ALA A 270 -0.98 -3.49 16.12
C ALA A 270 0.54 -3.28 16.16
N ALA A 271 1.20 -3.28 14.99
CA ALA A 271 2.64 -3.08 14.88
C ALA A 271 2.99 -1.62 15.20
N ASP A 272 3.67 -1.36 16.32
CA ASP A 272 4.44 -0.13 16.47
C ASP A 272 5.56 -0.13 15.41
N PRO A 273 5.46 0.64 14.32
CA PRO A 273 6.49 0.64 13.27
C PRO A 273 7.83 1.19 13.76
N ALA A 274 7.83 1.95 14.86
CA ALA A 274 9.05 2.42 15.51
C ALA A 274 9.70 1.30 16.34
N GLY A 275 8.90 0.32 16.79
CA GLY A 275 9.34 -0.81 17.59
C GLY A 275 9.99 -1.96 16.81
N LEU A 276 10.10 -1.88 15.47
CA LEU A 276 10.93 -2.79 14.68
C LEU A 276 11.94 -1.97 13.90
N ARG A 277 13.20 -2.38 13.92
CA ARG A 277 14.27 -1.72 13.15
C ARG A 277 14.63 -2.57 11.95
N LEU A 278 14.43 -2.03 10.75
CA LEU A 278 14.77 -2.72 9.50
C LEU A 278 16.13 -2.20 9.03
N VAL A 279 17.15 -3.05 9.12
CA VAL A 279 18.56 -2.69 8.88
C VAL A 279 18.85 -2.65 7.39
N THR A 280 18.25 -3.55 6.60
CA THR A 280 18.41 -3.62 5.15
C THR A 280 17.05 -3.48 4.44
N PRO A 281 16.44 -2.28 4.45
CA PRO A 281 15.14 -2.08 3.82
C PRO A 281 15.18 -2.11 2.29
N THR A 282 16.37 -1.93 1.72
CA THR A 282 16.62 -2.11 0.30
C THR A 282 17.83 -3.03 0.14
N LEU A 283 17.69 -4.06 -0.69
CA LEU A 283 18.80 -4.95 -1.03
C LEU A 283 19.07 -4.87 -2.54
N ALA A 284 20.30 -4.53 -2.90
CA ALA A 284 20.76 -4.62 -4.28
C ALA A 284 21.01 -6.09 -4.65
N LEU A 285 20.37 -6.54 -5.73
CA LEU A 285 20.51 -7.87 -6.30
C LEU A 285 21.27 -7.86 -7.64
N ASP A 286 21.80 -6.70 -8.03
CA ASP A 286 22.48 -6.44 -9.31
C ASP A 286 21.61 -6.82 -10.51
N SER A 287 21.98 -7.87 -11.27
CA SER A 287 21.20 -8.36 -12.41
C SER A 287 20.64 -9.76 -12.17
N ILE A 288 19.38 -9.96 -12.56
CA ILE A 288 18.67 -11.22 -12.46
C ILE A 288 18.25 -11.63 -13.87
N GLY A 289 18.80 -12.75 -14.36
CA GLY A 289 18.45 -13.29 -15.68
C GLY A 289 16.98 -13.71 -15.78
N ALA A 290 16.49 -13.89 -17.01
CA ALA A 290 15.16 -14.47 -17.24
C ALA A 290 15.08 -15.89 -16.67
N ALA A 291 13.99 -16.22 -15.98
CA ALA A 291 13.79 -17.48 -15.24
C ALA A 291 14.90 -17.80 -14.22
N ALA A 292 15.67 -16.79 -13.77
CA ALA A 292 16.70 -16.95 -12.76
C ALA A 292 16.17 -16.61 -11.38
N THR A 293 16.89 -17.07 -10.36
CA THR A 293 16.58 -16.80 -8.96
C THR A 293 17.69 -15.98 -8.32
N ALA A 294 17.31 -15.07 -7.45
CA ALA A 294 18.21 -14.31 -6.60
C ALA A 294 17.90 -14.60 -5.13
N MET A 295 18.93 -14.63 -4.29
CA MET A 295 18.79 -14.88 -2.86
C MET A 295 19.38 -13.71 -2.08
N GLY A 296 18.76 -13.40 -0.96
CA GLY A 296 19.20 -12.32 -0.09
C GLY A 296 18.83 -12.57 1.37
N ASN A 297 19.23 -11.65 2.24
CA ASN A 297 18.80 -11.65 3.63
C ASN A 297 18.27 -10.26 3.97
N VAL A 298 17.10 -10.22 4.58
CA VAL A 298 16.60 -9.02 5.25
C VAL A 298 17.07 -9.06 6.70
N GLU A 299 17.86 -8.08 7.09
CA GLU A 299 18.33 -7.90 8.46
C GLU A 299 17.37 -6.98 9.22
N PHE A 300 16.94 -7.41 10.41
CA PHE A 300 16.04 -6.63 11.26
C PHE A 300 16.31 -6.88 12.75
N GLN A 301 16.06 -5.86 13.57
CA GLN A 301 16.30 -5.89 15.00
C GLN A 301 15.02 -5.55 15.76
N VAL A 302 14.76 -6.28 16.83
CA VAL A 302 13.76 -5.91 17.84
C VAL A 302 14.45 -5.12 18.95
N PRO A 303 13.98 -3.91 19.28
CA PRO A 303 14.48 -3.12 20.41
C PRO A 303 14.44 -3.88 21.74
N ALA A 304 15.39 -3.59 22.63
CA ALA A 304 15.47 -4.24 23.94
C ALA A 304 14.32 -3.85 24.89
N ASP A 305 13.63 -2.74 24.63
CA ASP A 305 12.47 -2.27 25.37
C ASP A 305 11.12 -2.76 24.80
N THR A 306 11.16 -3.56 23.73
CA THR A 306 9.97 -4.24 23.21
C THR A 306 9.34 -5.14 24.26
N ALA A 307 8.01 -5.09 24.36
CA ALA A 307 7.27 -5.98 25.25
C ALA A 307 7.27 -7.42 24.71
N CYS A 308 7.42 -8.40 25.60
CA CYS A 308 7.20 -9.81 25.27
C CYS A 308 5.78 -10.02 24.72
N GLY A 309 5.62 -10.91 23.74
CA GLY A 309 4.36 -11.13 23.01
C GLY A 309 4.00 -10.03 22.01
N SER A 310 4.87 -9.03 21.79
CA SER A 310 4.69 -8.08 20.69
C SER A 310 4.72 -8.78 19.33
N ARG A 311 3.97 -8.24 18.37
CA ARG A 311 3.93 -8.73 16.99
C ARG A 311 4.29 -7.62 16.02
N TYR A 312 5.12 -7.96 15.04
CA TYR A 312 5.48 -7.07 13.95
C TYR A 312 5.29 -7.75 12.61
N GLN A 313 5.25 -6.94 11.55
CA GLN A 313 5.18 -7.44 10.18
C GLN A 313 6.22 -6.76 9.31
N LEU A 314 7.00 -7.59 8.61
CA LEU A 314 7.79 -7.17 7.47
C LEU A 314 7.01 -7.50 6.19
N HIS A 315 7.13 -6.65 5.19
CA HIS A 315 6.55 -6.90 3.89
C HIS A 315 7.59 -6.73 2.81
N TYR A 316 7.53 -7.59 1.79
CA TYR A 316 8.21 -7.39 0.52
C TYR A 316 7.32 -6.52 -0.36
N ARG A 317 7.71 -5.26 -0.53
CA ARG A 317 6.93 -4.26 -1.26
C ARG A 317 6.96 -4.52 -2.77
N GLY A 318 8.04 -5.11 -3.25
CA GLY A 318 8.29 -5.36 -4.67
C GLY A 318 9.75 -5.13 -5.03
N SER A 319 10.04 -5.15 -6.33
CA SER A 319 11.38 -4.87 -6.84
C SER A 319 11.36 -3.75 -7.85
N THR A 320 12.28 -2.79 -7.68
CA THR A 320 12.61 -1.83 -8.75
C THR A 320 13.76 -2.37 -9.58
N TYR A 321 13.77 -2.03 -10.85
CA TYR A 321 14.82 -2.36 -11.81
C TYR A 321 14.98 -1.21 -12.79
N ALA A 322 15.97 -1.27 -13.67
CA ALA A 322 16.24 -0.22 -14.65
C ALA A 322 15.01 0.17 -15.49
N GLY A 323 14.08 -0.76 -15.76
CA GLY A 323 12.93 -0.55 -16.63
C GLY A 323 11.60 -0.31 -15.92
N GLY A 324 11.54 -0.37 -14.58
CA GLY A 324 10.25 -0.29 -13.88
C GLY A 324 10.24 -0.84 -12.46
N PHE A 325 9.05 -1.26 -12.06
CA PHE A 325 8.75 -1.81 -10.75
C PHE A 325 7.76 -2.95 -10.87
N GLU A 326 8.06 -4.07 -10.20
CA GLU A 326 7.11 -5.17 -10.02
C GLU A 326 6.64 -5.21 -8.56
N PRO A 327 5.33 -5.10 -8.28
CA PRO A 327 4.79 -5.15 -6.93
C PRO A 327 4.98 -6.55 -6.33
N GLY A 328 5.30 -6.58 -5.03
CA GLY A 328 5.35 -7.78 -4.22
C GLY A 328 4.18 -7.86 -3.24
N SER A 329 3.85 -9.08 -2.79
CA SER A 329 2.77 -9.34 -1.85
C SER A 329 3.19 -10.19 -0.63
N ALA A 330 4.46 -10.57 -0.53
CA ALA A 330 4.90 -11.43 0.56
C ALA A 330 4.95 -10.67 1.90
N MET A 331 4.37 -11.29 2.93
CA MET A 331 4.39 -10.82 4.31
C MET A 331 5.17 -11.79 5.18
N PHE A 332 5.80 -11.26 6.22
CA PHE A 332 6.44 -12.05 7.24
C PHE A 332 6.05 -11.54 8.62
N ASP A 333 5.36 -12.38 9.37
CA ASP A 333 5.03 -12.14 10.77
C ASP A 333 6.23 -12.40 11.67
N ILE A 334 6.44 -11.48 12.60
CA ILE A 334 7.44 -11.56 13.64
C ILE A 334 6.70 -11.60 14.96
N ASP A 335 6.72 -12.77 15.60
CA ASP A 335 6.24 -12.95 16.97
C ASP A 335 7.42 -12.82 17.93
N VAL A 336 7.36 -11.84 18.84
CA VAL A 336 8.27 -11.77 19.98
C VAL A 336 7.80 -12.78 21.02
N ALA A 337 8.74 -13.52 21.58
CA ALA A 337 8.51 -14.55 22.58
C ALA A 337 7.52 -14.12 23.68
N ASP A 338 6.65 -15.04 24.11
CA ASP A 338 5.70 -14.80 25.19
C ASP A 338 6.39 -14.69 26.55
N SER A 339 5.72 -14.06 27.53
CA SER A 339 6.29 -13.73 28.86
C SER A 339 6.92 -14.90 29.62
N ASP A 340 6.52 -16.13 29.34
CA ASP A 340 7.00 -17.32 30.05
C ASP A 340 8.35 -17.84 29.52
N VAL A 341 8.75 -17.41 28.31
CA VAL A 341 9.99 -17.82 27.63
C VAL A 341 10.83 -16.64 27.16
N CYS A 342 10.29 -15.42 27.19
CA CYS A 342 10.93 -14.21 26.71
C CYS A 342 12.09 -13.74 27.59
N GLU A 343 13.27 -13.56 26.98
CA GLU A 343 14.49 -13.08 27.64
C GLU A 343 15.03 -11.82 26.96
N VAL A 344 15.01 -10.66 27.65
CA VAL A 344 15.58 -9.43 27.08
C VAL A 344 17.09 -9.54 26.87
N VAL A 345 17.54 -9.45 25.60
CA VAL A 345 18.94 -9.55 25.19
C VAL A 345 19.54 -8.16 25.02
N THR A 346 20.47 -7.77 25.90
CA THR A 346 21.17 -6.46 25.82
C THR A 346 22.56 -6.55 25.16
N SER A 347 22.97 -7.74 24.73
CA SER A 347 24.30 -7.99 24.14
C SER A 347 24.33 -7.94 22.61
N CYS A 348 23.17 -7.76 21.97
CA CYS A 348 23.00 -7.81 20.52
C CYS A 348 22.70 -6.43 19.91
N ASP A 349 22.96 -5.34 20.64
CA ASP A 349 22.76 -3.98 20.13
C ASP A 349 23.56 -3.78 18.84
N LEU A 350 22.85 -3.46 17.76
CA LEU A 350 23.46 -2.99 16.52
C LEU A 350 23.76 -1.50 16.65
N ASP A 351 24.93 -1.10 16.17
CA ASP A 351 25.13 0.29 15.76
C ASP A 351 23.98 0.70 14.84
N PRO A 352 23.36 1.88 15.03
CA PRO A 352 22.39 2.41 14.08
C PRO A 352 22.94 2.28 12.66
N PRO A 353 22.12 1.97 11.62
CA PRO A 353 22.67 1.93 10.28
C PRO A 353 23.27 3.31 10.03
N ALA A 354 24.38 3.37 9.30
CA ALA A 354 25.03 4.66 9.04
C ALA A 354 23.97 5.62 8.53
N ALA A 355 23.77 6.74 9.25
CA ALA A 355 22.73 7.68 8.89
C ALA A 355 22.99 8.15 7.46
N ILE A 356 22.04 7.91 6.56
CA ILE A 356 22.14 8.38 5.19
C ILE A 356 21.78 9.86 5.21
N ASP A 357 22.79 10.69 5.03
CA ASP A 357 22.64 12.13 4.89
C ASP A 357 22.25 12.44 3.43
N LEU A 358 20.95 12.47 3.16
CA LEU A 358 20.42 12.83 1.86
C LEU A 358 20.77 14.29 1.56
N ASN A 359 21.32 14.56 0.38
CA ASN A 359 21.45 15.93 -0.10
C ASN A 359 20.06 16.50 -0.39
N ASP A 360 19.77 17.68 0.15
CA ASP A 360 18.55 18.38 -0.21
C ASP A 360 18.58 18.75 -1.70
N GLY A 361 17.42 18.80 -2.36
CA GLY A 361 17.32 19.24 -3.75
C GLY A 361 16.33 18.42 -4.57
N ALA A 362 16.46 18.53 -5.90
CA ALA A 362 15.58 17.87 -6.85
C ALA A 362 16.05 16.44 -7.15
N PHE A 363 15.15 15.47 -7.04
CA PHE A 363 15.35 14.04 -7.34
C PHE A 363 14.35 13.61 -8.41
N PHE A 364 14.80 12.85 -9.39
CA PHE A 364 13.94 12.37 -10.47
C PHE A 364 14.45 11.04 -11.03
N ASP A 365 13.57 10.31 -11.72
CA ASP A 365 14.00 9.21 -12.59
C ASP A 365 14.33 9.80 -13.99
N PRO A 366 15.58 9.70 -14.48
CA PRO A 366 15.95 10.21 -15.80
C PRO A 366 15.21 9.52 -16.95
N ARG A 367 14.60 8.35 -16.71
CA ARG A 367 13.75 7.66 -17.68
C ARG A 367 12.31 8.16 -17.66
N ARG A 368 11.92 8.95 -16.65
CA ARG A 368 10.57 9.53 -16.48
C ARG A 368 10.64 11.05 -16.22
N PRO A 369 11.18 11.82 -17.18
CA PRO A 369 11.31 13.27 -17.01
C PRO A 369 9.93 13.93 -16.82
N GLY A 370 9.91 15.01 -16.04
CA GLY A 370 8.66 15.71 -15.67
C GLY A 370 7.96 15.13 -14.43
N ASN A 371 8.53 14.08 -13.81
CA ASN A 371 8.12 13.56 -12.51
C ASN A 371 9.32 13.57 -11.54
N GLY A 372 9.16 14.10 -10.33
CA GLY A 372 10.24 14.10 -9.35
C GLY A 372 9.92 14.81 -8.04
N LEU A 373 10.77 14.60 -7.04
CA LEU A 373 10.67 15.20 -5.71
C LEU A 373 11.61 16.41 -5.61
N VAL A 374 11.23 17.43 -4.87
CA VAL A 374 12.19 18.30 -4.18
C VAL A 374 12.13 17.95 -2.70
N SER A 375 13.18 17.30 -2.19
CA SER A 375 13.19 16.68 -0.86
C SER A 375 14.18 17.33 0.09
N HIS A 376 13.84 17.27 1.38
CA HIS A 376 14.60 17.82 2.49
C HIS A 376 14.54 16.89 3.70
N VAL A 377 15.65 16.79 4.43
CA VAL A 377 15.68 16.15 5.76
C VAL A 377 15.79 17.24 6.82
N ILE A 378 14.75 17.38 7.64
CA ILE A 378 14.59 18.45 8.61
C ILE A 378 14.82 17.90 10.04
N PRO A 379 15.94 18.23 10.70
CA PRO A 379 16.16 17.98 12.11
C PRO A 379 15.03 18.51 12.98
N ARG A 380 14.48 17.66 13.86
CA ARG A 380 13.55 18.10 14.91
C ARG A 380 14.37 18.49 16.14
N GLY A 381 14.22 19.72 16.61
CA GLY A 381 15.05 20.32 17.68
C GLY A 381 14.95 19.67 19.07
N GLN A 382 14.33 18.50 19.20
CA GLN A 382 14.22 17.72 20.43
C GLN A 382 15.28 16.61 20.45
N PRO A 383 16.05 16.45 21.53
CA PRO A 383 16.98 15.33 21.66
C PRO A 383 16.29 13.98 21.48
N GLY A 384 16.79 13.16 20.56
CA GLY A 384 16.26 11.82 20.28
C GLY A 384 15.05 11.76 19.35
N ALA A 385 14.52 12.89 18.87
CA ALA A 385 13.47 12.88 17.85
C ALA A 385 14.06 12.51 16.48
N ALA A 386 13.42 11.57 15.79
CA ALA A 386 13.75 11.28 14.39
C ALA A 386 13.60 12.54 13.53
N PRO A 387 14.49 12.81 12.56
CA PRO A 387 14.31 13.91 11.63
C PRO A 387 13.05 13.70 10.78
N GLU A 388 12.52 14.79 10.25
CA GLU A 388 11.36 14.76 9.36
C GLU A 388 11.82 14.80 7.91
N PHE A 389 11.39 13.84 7.11
CA PHE A 389 11.49 13.94 5.67
C PHE A 389 10.33 14.78 5.17
N PHE A 390 10.63 15.77 4.33
CA PHE A 390 9.65 16.61 3.66
C PHE A 390 9.98 16.64 2.18
N ALA A 391 9.00 16.36 1.32
CA ALA A 391 9.14 16.52 -0.11
C ALA A 391 7.90 17.11 -0.76
N LEU A 392 8.15 18.02 -1.71
CA LEU A 392 7.17 18.41 -2.71
C LEU A 392 7.34 17.51 -3.92
N TRP A 393 6.31 16.75 -4.27
CA TRP A 393 6.30 15.87 -5.42
C TRP A 393 5.66 16.57 -6.61
N PHE A 394 6.49 16.90 -7.61
CA PHE A 394 6.07 17.51 -8.86
C PHE A 394 5.82 16.42 -9.89
N THR A 395 4.57 16.31 -10.34
CA THR A 395 4.12 15.20 -11.19
C THR A 395 2.98 15.61 -12.11
N GLY A 396 2.31 14.66 -12.75
CA GLY A 396 1.08 14.85 -13.52
C GLY A 396 -0.13 14.11 -12.95
N GLU A 397 -1.33 14.54 -13.33
CA GLU A 397 -2.57 13.76 -13.17
C GLU A 397 -2.67 12.67 -14.25
N GLN A 398 -3.71 11.83 -14.21
CA GLN A 398 -3.90 10.75 -15.19
C GLN A 398 -4.03 11.27 -16.63
N ASP A 399 -4.53 12.50 -16.80
CA ASP A 399 -4.59 13.21 -18.08
C ASP A 399 -3.32 14.01 -18.40
N ARG A 400 -2.28 13.85 -17.57
CA ARG A 400 -0.94 14.45 -17.65
C ARG A 400 -0.88 15.94 -17.40
N GLN A 401 -1.95 16.56 -16.89
CA GLN A 401 -1.87 17.93 -16.40
C GLN A 401 -0.90 18.01 -15.21
N SER A 402 0.01 18.97 -15.22
CA SER A 402 0.96 19.20 -14.12
C SER A 402 0.22 19.34 -12.78
N SER A 403 0.65 18.61 -11.76
CA SER A 403 0.11 18.64 -10.41
C SER A 403 1.22 18.45 -9.38
N TRP A 404 0.99 18.89 -8.16
CA TRP A 404 1.95 18.72 -7.08
C TRP A 404 1.29 18.16 -5.83
N LEU A 405 2.06 17.37 -5.09
CA LEU A 405 1.66 16.67 -3.88
C LEU A 405 2.71 16.89 -2.79
N VAL A 406 2.38 16.56 -1.55
CA VAL A 406 3.32 16.62 -0.42
C VAL A 406 3.47 15.24 0.19
N ILE A 407 4.71 14.86 0.48
CA ILE A 407 5.06 13.68 1.26
C ILE A 407 5.83 14.17 2.48
N GLN A 408 5.32 13.86 3.68
CA GLN A 408 5.95 14.30 4.92
C GLN A 408 5.78 13.23 6.00
N GLY A 409 6.88 12.84 6.63
CA GLY A 409 6.88 11.81 7.66
C GLY A 409 8.22 11.69 8.38
N GLU A 410 8.25 10.89 9.44
CA GLU A 410 9.48 10.66 10.20
C GLU A 410 10.44 9.78 9.39
N LEU A 411 11.71 10.20 9.34
CA LEU A 411 12.79 9.43 8.75
C LEU A 411 13.44 8.56 9.82
N ILE A 412 13.16 7.25 9.76
CA ILE A 412 13.62 6.24 10.71
C ILE A 412 14.38 5.16 9.92
N ASP A 413 15.64 4.89 10.28
CA ASP A 413 16.47 3.88 9.61
C ASP A 413 16.54 4.03 8.07
N GLY A 414 16.66 5.27 7.59
CA GLY A 414 16.69 5.57 6.15
C GLY A 414 15.36 5.34 5.43
N GLN A 415 14.26 5.22 6.17
CA GLN A 415 12.92 5.01 5.62
C GLN A 415 11.91 6.03 6.13
N VAL A 416 10.93 6.30 5.28
CA VAL A 416 9.77 7.13 5.59
C VAL A 416 8.55 6.34 5.17
N SER A 417 7.53 6.29 6.04
CA SER A 417 6.17 5.92 5.65
C SER A 417 5.28 7.12 5.95
N ALA A 418 4.59 7.61 4.92
CA ALA A 418 3.89 8.89 4.98
C ALA A 418 2.63 8.90 4.11
N PRO A 419 1.59 9.66 4.51
CA PRO A 419 0.49 9.95 3.60
C PRO A 419 0.98 10.81 2.44
N ILE A 420 0.33 10.66 1.29
CA ILE A 420 0.45 11.58 0.16
C ILE A 420 -0.67 12.59 0.29
N LEU A 421 -0.31 13.86 0.45
CA LEU A 421 -1.26 14.94 0.66
C LEU A 421 -1.46 15.73 -0.64
N ARG A 422 -2.73 15.95 -0.98
CA ARG A 422 -3.13 16.92 -2.01
C ARG A 422 -3.64 18.17 -1.34
N PHE A 423 -3.23 19.32 -1.85
CA PHE A 423 -3.75 20.61 -1.43
C PHE A 423 -4.64 21.19 -2.52
N VAL A 424 -5.78 21.78 -2.12
CA VAL A 424 -6.74 22.42 -3.02
C VAL A 424 -7.07 23.80 -2.47
N ARG A 425 -7.04 24.80 -3.35
CA ARG A 425 -7.45 26.16 -2.99
C ARG A 425 -8.96 26.29 -3.04
N ASP A 426 -9.57 26.77 -1.96
CA ASP A 426 -10.97 27.15 -1.95
C ASP A 426 -11.13 28.50 -2.67
N VAL A 427 -11.59 28.45 -3.92
CA VAL A 427 -11.76 29.63 -4.78
C VAL A 427 -13.01 30.43 -4.46
N ASP A 428 -13.97 29.85 -3.74
CA ASP A 428 -15.21 30.51 -3.31
C ASP A 428 -15.05 31.21 -1.96
N SER A 429 -13.99 30.88 -1.21
CA SER A 429 -13.68 31.54 0.05
C SER A 429 -13.37 33.03 -0.14
N PRO A 430 -13.94 33.93 0.70
CA PRO A 430 -13.66 35.37 0.65
C PRO A 430 -12.24 35.73 1.14
N SER A 431 -11.50 34.77 1.70
CA SER A 431 -10.12 34.92 2.17
C SER A 431 -9.25 33.80 1.61
N TRP A 432 -7.93 33.96 1.63
CA TRP A 432 -7.02 32.89 1.24
C TRP A 432 -7.24 31.64 2.10
N SER A 433 -7.61 30.53 1.46
CA SER A 433 -7.91 29.27 2.12
C SER A 433 -7.47 28.12 1.23
N VAL A 434 -6.75 27.18 1.84
CA VAL A 434 -6.28 25.94 1.21
C VAL A 434 -6.61 24.81 2.18
N SER A 435 -7.21 23.76 1.66
CA SER A 435 -7.43 22.51 2.41
C SER A 435 -6.45 21.44 1.94
N SER A 436 -6.15 20.49 2.81
CA SER A 436 -5.42 19.27 2.46
C SER A 436 -6.32 18.04 2.62
N SER A 437 -6.06 17.04 1.79
CA SER A 437 -6.64 15.70 1.92
C SER A 437 -5.57 14.65 1.66
N GLU A 438 -5.62 13.54 2.38
CA GLU A 438 -4.87 12.35 2.02
C GLU A 438 -5.45 11.75 0.74
N VAL A 439 -4.59 11.47 -0.23
CA VAL A 439 -4.97 10.89 -1.53
C VAL A 439 -4.25 9.58 -1.83
N GLY A 440 -3.38 9.15 -0.92
CA GLY A 440 -2.56 7.96 -1.11
C GLY A 440 -1.53 7.80 0.00
N GLN A 441 -0.65 6.83 -0.16
CA GLN A 441 0.46 6.55 0.76
C GLN A 441 1.76 6.43 -0.01
N ALA A 442 2.85 6.85 0.62
CA ALA A 442 4.20 6.77 0.10
C ALA A 442 5.15 6.10 1.09
N GLU A 443 6.11 5.38 0.54
CA GLU A 443 7.30 4.93 1.25
C GLU A 443 8.54 5.47 0.55
N VAL A 444 9.41 6.14 1.31
CA VAL A 444 10.70 6.61 0.80
C VAL A 444 11.80 5.77 1.42
N ARG A 445 12.73 5.28 0.61
CA ARG A 445 13.92 4.54 1.05
C ARG A 445 15.16 5.27 0.55
N LEU A 446 16.00 5.74 1.46
CA LEU A 446 17.26 6.37 1.10
C LEU A 446 18.27 5.28 0.73
N LEU A 447 18.98 5.45 -0.40
CA LEU A 447 20.02 4.52 -0.85
C LEU A 447 21.41 5.09 -0.53
N ASP A 448 21.61 6.36 -0.85
CA ASP A 448 22.80 7.15 -0.55
C ASP A 448 22.45 8.65 -0.55
N ALA A 449 23.46 9.52 -0.50
CA ALA A 449 23.27 10.97 -0.45
C ALA A 449 22.56 11.56 -1.69
N ASN A 450 22.56 10.84 -2.82
CA ASN A 450 22.06 11.29 -4.12
C ASN A 450 20.99 10.39 -4.71
N GLN A 451 20.60 9.31 -4.03
CA GLN A 451 19.65 8.33 -4.54
C GLN A 451 18.63 7.90 -3.49
N LEU A 452 17.39 7.77 -3.92
CA LEU A 452 16.30 7.25 -3.14
C LEU A 452 15.38 6.38 -4.01
N VAL A 453 14.56 5.56 -3.37
CA VAL A 453 13.40 4.92 -3.99
C VAL A 453 12.15 5.54 -3.40
N LEU A 454 11.28 6.05 -4.26
CA LEU A 454 9.92 6.45 -3.90
C LEU A 454 8.99 5.32 -4.32
N SER A 455 8.31 4.70 -3.36
CA SER A 455 7.17 3.80 -3.60
C SER A 455 5.88 4.53 -3.23
N TRP A 456 4.80 4.33 -3.98
CA TRP A 456 3.53 4.99 -3.70
C TRP A 456 2.33 4.13 -4.10
N ARG A 457 1.17 4.49 -3.56
CA ARG A 457 -0.15 4.08 -4.03
C ARG A 457 -1.13 5.24 -3.85
N PHE A 458 -2.03 5.44 -4.82
CA PHE A 458 -3.22 6.30 -4.65
C PHE A 458 -4.42 5.40 -4.41
N ASP A 459 -4.83 4.70 -5.48
CA ASP A 459 -5.80 3.61 -5.49
C ASP A 459 -5.17 2.42 -6.25
N GLY A 460 -5.30 1.21 -5.72
CA GLY A 460 -4.77 -0.02 -6.35
C GLY A 460 -3.36 -0.43 -5.91
N PRO A 461 -2.61 -1.16 -6.77
CA PRO A 461 -1.33 -1.74 -6.40
C PRO A 461 -0.27 -0.66 -6.19
N TRP A 462 0.73 -0.99 -5.37
CA TRP A 462 1.91 -0.16 -5.22
C TRP A 462 2.65 0.02 -6.55
N GLN A 463 3.30 1.17 -6.67
CA GLN A 463 4.24 1.52 -7.73
C GLN A 463 5.53 2.02 -7.08
N ALA A 464 6.64 2.01 -7.82
CA ALA A 464 7.87 2.63 -7.33
C ALA A 464 8.77 3.13 -8.46
N GLU A 465 9.64 4.08 -8.10
CA GLU A 465 10.68 4.64 -8.96
C GLU A 465 11.95 4.83 -8.14
N ARG A 466 13.09 4.45 -8.74
CA ARG A 466 14.41 4.84 -8.25
C ARG A 466 14.73 6.23 -8.80
N MET A 467 14.93 7.18 -7.90
CA MET A 467 15.24 8.56 -8.24
C MET A 467 16.69 8.89 -7.91
N THR A 468 17.29 9.72 -8.75
CA THR A 468 18.64 10.28 -8.56
C THR A 468 18.55 11.80 -8.52
N GLN A 469 19.41 12.43 -7.72
CA GLN A 469 19.49 13.89 -7.66
C GLN A 469 19.83 14.48 -9.04
N LEU A 470 19.07 15.49 -9.46
CA LEU A 470 19.00 16.02 -10.83
C LEU A 470 20.37 16.37 -11.43
N PHE A 471 21.30 16.85 -10.60
CA PHE A 471 22.63 17.30 -11.03
C PHE A 471 23.78 16.48 -10.44
N ALA A 472 23.50 15.35 -9.77
CA ALA A 472 24.58 14.50 -9.24
C ALA A 472 25.42 13.85 -10.35
N ALA A 473 24.78 13.37 -11.41
CA ALA A 473 25.46 12.69 -12.52
C ALA A 473 26.35 13.64 -13.34
N SER A 474 26.08 14.94 -13.34
CA SER A 474 26.91 15.95 -14.00
C SER A 474 28.11 16.40 -13.15
N GLY A 475 28.25 15.90 -11.93
CA GLY A 475 29.29 16.31 -10.99
C GLY A 475 29.12 17.74 -10.48
N ALA A 476 27.88 18.26 -10.49
CA ALA A 476 27.62 19.59 -9.96
C ALA A 476 27.91 19.64 -8.46
N ALA A 477 28.51 20.75 -8.01
CA ALA A 477 28.66 21.03 -6.59
C ALA A 477 27.44 21.81 -6.08
N ALA A 478 27.27 21.88 -4.76
CA ALA A 478 26.32 22.81 -4.15
C ALA A 478 26.62 24.26 -4.59
N GLY A 479 25.57 25.04 -4.81
CA GLY A 479 25.68 26.45 -5.18
C GLY A 479 26.26 27.33 -4.08
N ASN A 480 26.77 28.51 -4.45
CA ASN A 480 27.20 29.54 -3.50
C ASN A 480 26.74 30.94 -3.95
N PRO A 481 25.76 31.57 -3.27
CA PRO A 481 25.09 31.10 -2.06
C PRO A 481 24.19 29.88 -2.34
N ASP A 482 24.04 29.01 -1.34
CA ASP A 482 23.12 27.87 -1.43
C ASP A 482 21.73 28.30 -0.94
N ARG A 483 20.77 28.36 -1.87
CA ARG A 483 19.38 28.73 -1.59
C ARG A 483 18.43 27.54 -1.65
N THR A 484 18.98 26.33 -1.67
CA THR A 484 18.22 25.09 -1.80
C THR A 484 17.18 24.99 -0.69
N GLY A 485 15.91 24.85 -1.08
CA GLY A 485 14.82 24.93 -0.12
C GLY A 485 13.44 25.11 -0.73
N ALA A 486 12.43 24.88 0.09
CA ALA A 486 11.05 25.31 -0.19
C ALA A 486 10.81 26.70 0.40
N TRP A 487 10.23 27.59 -0.41
CA TRP A 487 9.98 28.99 -0.08
C TRP A 487 8.51 29.31 -0.27
N PHE A 488 7.89 30.05 0.65
CA PHE A 488 6.46 30.33 0.61
C PHE A 488 6.13 31.77 1.02
N HIS A 489 4.96 32.25 0.64
CA HIS A 489 4.42 33.53 1.11
C HIS A 489 3.54 33.31 2.35
N PRO A 490 3.97 33.70 3.57
CA PRO A 490 3.26 33.33 4.80
C PRO A 490 1.78 33.76 4.87
N PRO A 491 1.39 34.97 4.42
CA PRO A 491 -0.02 35.37 4.37
C PRO A 491 -0.90 34.53 3.44
N GLU A 492 -0.32 33.84 2.46
CA GLU A 492 -1.02 32.95 1.53
C GLU A 492 -0.37 31.55 1.54
N SER A 493 -0.31 30.91 2.71
CA SER A 493 0.31 29.58 2.83
C SER A 493 -0.34 28.54 1.91
N GLY A 494 0.47 27.60 1.40
CA GLY A 494 0.04 26.54 0.48
C GLY A 494 0.45 26.74 -0.98
N TRP A 495 1.19 27.79 -1.33
CA TRP A 495 1.85 27.95 -2.62
C TRP A 495 3.24 28.58 -2.44
N GLY A 496 4.09 28.51 -3.47
CA GLY A 496 5.43 29.09 -3.38
C GLY A 496 6.39 28.65 -4.47
N LEU A 497 7.66 28.56 -4.10
CA LEU A 497 8.79 28.27 -4.95
C LEU A 497 9.71 27.25 -4.27
N THR A 498 10.14 26.24 -4.99
CA THR A 498 11.30 25.41 -4.60
C THR A 498 12.51 25.84 -5.40
N VAL A 499 13.67 25.86 -4.75
CA VAL A 499 14.95 26.20 -5.35
C VAL A 499 15.89 25.03 -5.10
N ASP A 500 16.65 24.63 -6.12
CA ASP A 500 17.81 23.75 -6.02
C ASP A 500 19.01 24.51 -6.60
N SER A 501 19.95 24.88 -5.74
CA SER A 501 21.11 25.74 -6.08
C SER A 501 22.33 24.88 -6.33
N PHE A 502 22.89 24.98 -7.52
CA PHE A 502 24.02 24.15 -7.93
C PHE A 502 25.05 24.94 -8.73
N ARG A 503 26.28 24.45 -8.70
CA ARG A 503 27.39 24.97 -9.48
C ARG A 503 27.87 23.93 -10.48
N LEU A 504 27.71 24.24 -11.76
CA LEU A 504 28.20 23.44 -12.87
C LEU A 504 29.15 24.30 -13.71
N ASP A 505 30.32 23.75 -14.05
CA ASP A 505 31.36 24.46 -14.81
C ASP A 505 31.72 25.86 -14.26
N ASN A 506 31.77 25.99 -12.92
CA ASN A 506 31.99 27.24 -12.18
C ASN A 506 30.90 28.33 -12.40
N VAL A 507 29.72 27.95 -12.87
CA VAL A 507 28.56 28.83 -13.02
C VAL A 507 27.51 28.47 -12.00
N GLU A 508 27.17 29.44 -11.15
CA GLU A 508 26.11 29.33 -10.14
C GLU A 508 24.73 29.42 -10.82
N GLN A 509 23.91 28.39 -10.62
CA GLN A 509 22.60 28.23 -11.24
C GLN A 509 21.57 27.79 -10.21
N ASP A 510 20.32 28.13 -10.49
CA ASP A 510 19.19 27.65 -9.72
C ASP A 510 18.18 26.94 -10.64
N PHE A 511 17.79 25.74 -10.24
CA PHE A 511 16.62 25.07 -10.77
C PHE A 511 15.42 25.40 -9.89
N ASN A 512 14.30 25.83 -10.50
CA ASN A 512 13.16 26.34 -9.76
C ASN A 512 11.85 25.71 -10.20
N LEU A 513 11.08 25.20 -9.25
CA LEU A 513 9.71 24.79 -9.48
C LEU A 513 8.76 25.63 -8.62
N VAL A 514 7.88 26.37 -9.27
CA VAL A 514 6.84 27.16 -8.61
C VAL A 514 5.60 26.29 -8.48
N TYR A 515 5.09 26.10 -7.26
CA TYR A 515 3.85 25.36 -6.99
C TYR A 515 2.71 26.37 -6.71
N ILE A 516 1.63 26.26 -7.48
CA ILE A 516 0.53 27.23 -7.58
C ILE A 516 -0.82 26.51 -7.67
N TYR A 517 -1.90 27.29 -7.86
CA TYR A 517 -3.23 26.78 -8.16
C TYR A 517 -3.78 27.37 -9.46
N ASP A 518 -4.60 26.61 -10.18
CA ASP A 518 -5.36 27.13 -11.33
C ASP A 518 -6.67 27.83 -10.91
N ALA A 519 -7.46 28.30 -11.88
CA ALA A 519 -8.74 28.97 -11.60
C ALA A 519 -9.81 28.06 -10.99
N ALA A 520 -9.65 26.73 -11.07
CA ALA A 520 -10.52 25.76 -10.40
C ALA A 520 -9.98 25.38 -9.00
N GLY A 521 -8.88 26.00 -8.56
CA GLY A 521 -8.24 25.72 -7.28
C GLY A 521 -7.39 24.45 -7.27
N GLN A 522 -7.15 23.82 -8.43
CA GLN A 522 -6.35 22.60 -8.52
C GLN A 522 -4.85 22.91 -8.48
N PRO A 523 -4.04 22.06 -7.83
CA PRO A 523 -2.59 22.26 -7.73
C PRO A 523 -1.93 22.13 -9.11
N ARG A 524 -1.12 23.12 -9.49
CA ARG A 524 -0.31 23.15 -10.72
C ARG A 524 1.11 23.58 -10.43
N TRP A 525 2.05 23.30 -11.32
CA TRP A 525 3.42 23.78 -11.16
C TRP A 525 4.01 24.33 -12.45
N SER A 526 5.02 25.17 -12.31
CA SER A 526 5.77 25.73 -13.43
C SER A 526 7.27 25.64 -13.20
N LEU A 527 8.03 25.43 -14.28
CA LEU A 527 9.48 25.38 -14.28
C LEU A 527 10.07 26.74 -14.65
N VAL A 528 11.06 27.17 -13.89
CA VAL A 528 11.87 28.36 -14.16
C VAL A 528 13.34 27.97 -14.02
N GLN A 529 14.15 28.24 -15.04
CA GLN A 529 15.60 28.05 -14.97
C GLN A 529 16.30 29.40 -15.02
N ALA A 530 17.31 29.58 -14.16
CA ALA A 530 18.06 30.83 -14.12
C ALA A 530 19.48 30.66 -13.58
N LEU A 531 20.34 31.63 -13.91
CA LEU A 531 21.56 31.84 -13.14
C LEU A 531 21.21 32.29 -11.72
N ALA A 532 22.02 31.92 -10.74
CA ALA A 532 21.75 32.24 -9.33
C ALA A 532 21.74 33.75 -9.04
N ASN A 533 22.38 34.57 -9.87
CA ASN A 533 22.41 36.03 -9.74
C ASN A 533 21.43 36.77 -10.66
N ASP A 534 20.64 36.04 -11.46
CA ASP A 534 19.68 36.64 -12.38
C ASP A 534 18.42 37.06 -11.63
N ASN A 535 18.28 38.37 -11.45
CA ASN A 535 17.10 39.01 -10.87
C ASN A 535 16.14 39.54 -11.96
N GLY A 536 16.34 39.15 -13.22
CA GLY A 536 15.55 39.56 -14.36
C GLY A 536 14.19 38.85 -14.46
N VAL A 537 13.46 39.17 -15.53
CA VAL A 537 12.20 38.51 -15.87
C VAL A 537 12.52 37.26 -16.69
N LEU A 538 12.25 36.09 -16.12
CA LEU A 538 12.57 34.78 -16.66
C LEU A 538 11.32 34.14 -17.28
N PRO A 539 11.44 33.39 -18.38
CA PRO A 539 10.33 32.60 -18.90
C PRO A 539 9.92 31.52 -17.88
N ALA A 540 8.62 31.37 -17.69
CA ALA A 540 8.04 30.31 -16.87
C ALA A 540 7.31 29.31 -17.77
N LEU A 541 7.64 28.02 -17.58
CA LEU A 541 7.21 26.91 -18.43
C LEU A 541 6.18 26.05 -17.69
N VAL A 542 5.16 25.59 -18.41
CA VAL A 542 4.19 24.59 -17.93
C VAL A 542 3.92 23.60 -19.05
N GLY A 543 3.35 22.45 -18.71
CA GLY A 543 2.72 21.61 -19.72
C GLY A 543 2.45 20.19 -19.27
N GLN A 544 2.41 19.26 -20.23
CA GLN A 544 2.07 17.87 -19.94
C GLN A 544 3.31 17.10 -19.53
N VAL A 545 3.19 16.32 -18.47
CA VAL A 545 4.32 15.66 -17.80
C VAL A 545 3.99 14.21 -17.48
N HIS A 546 5.00 13.44 -17.08
CA HIS A 546 4.79 12.07 -16.62
C HIS A 546 3.91 12.05 -15.37
N CYS A 547 3.03 11.06 -15.29
CA CYS A 547 2.12 10.87 -14.15
C CYS A 547 2.41 9.55 -13.44
N PRO A 548 2.27 9.45 -12.11
CA PRO A 548 2.72 8.26 -11.38
C PRO A 548 1.81 7.04 -11.61
N GLY A 549 0.58 7.25 -12.10
CA GLY A 549 -0.36 6.18 -12.48
C GLY A 549 -0.38 5.89 -13.99
N CYS A 550 0.46 6.56 -14.78
CA CYS A 550 0.47 6.38 -16.22
C CYS A 550 1.24 5.11 -16.58
N ALA A 551 0.72 4.34 -17.53
CA ALA A 551 1.47 3.25 -18.15
C ALA A 551 2.82 3.77 -18.68
N TRP A 552 3.83 2.89 -18.69
CA TRP A 552 5.13 3.19 -19.26
C TRP A 552 4.99 3.50 -20.76
N LEU A 553 4.88 4.77 -21.08
CA LEU A 553 4.85 5.28 -22.44
C LEU A 553 5.99 6.29 -22.54
N ASP A 554 6.95 6.01 -23.42
CA ASP A 554 8.07 6.90 -23.74
C ASP A 554 7.52 8.21 -24.36
N ILE A 555 7.13 9.14 -23.51
CA ILE A 555 6.62 10.44 -23.93
C ILE A 555 7.36 11.49 -23.13
N ASP A 556 8.19 12.25 -23.83
CA ASP A 556 8.88 13.41 -23.26
C ASP A 556 7.87 14.45 -22.77
N PRO A 557 8.14 15.14 -21.64
CA PRO A 557 7.30 16.22 -21.17
C PRO A 557 7.25 17.32 -22.23
N THR A 558 6.04 17.84 -22.47
CA THR A 558 5.83 18.95 -23.39
C THR A 558 5.76 20.23 -22.58
N LEU A 559 6.85 21.01 -22.58
CA LEU A 559 6.91 22.30 -21.89
C LEU A 559 6.67 23.44 -22.88
N GLN A 560 5.83 24.39 -22.50
CA GLN A 560 5.57 25.61 -23.24
C GLN A 560 5.61 26.83 -22.31
N VAL A 561 5.97 27.98 -22.85
CA VAL A 561 5.99 29.24 -22.10
C VAL A 561 4.56 29.67 -21.78
N ALA A 562 4.24 29.76 -20.49
CA ALA A 562 2.96 30.25 -19.99
C ALA A 562 3.03 31.67 -19.42
N GLY A 563 4.24 32.22 -19.29
CA GLY A 563 4.42 33.58 -18.78
C GLY A 563 5.81 33.79 -18.24
N THR A 564 5.90 34.48 -17.11
CA THR A 564 7.18 34.92 -16.55
C THR A 564 7.22 34.80 -15.03
N ALA A 565 8.43 34.66 -14.50
CA ALA A 565 8.73 34.77 -13.08
C ALA A 565 9.97 35.65 -12.87
N GLN A 566 10.03 36.32 -11.74
CA GLN A 566 11.18 37.09 -11.27
C GLN A 566 11.37 36.79 -9.79
N ARG A 567 12.62 36.64 -9.36
CA ARG A 567 12.97 36.34 -7.98
C ARG A 567 14.22 37.10 -7.55
N ARG A 568 14.28 37.47 -6.27
CA ARG A 568 15.47 38.04 -5.62
C ARG A 568 15.56 37.52 -4.20
N PHE A 569 16.78 37.27 -3.72
CA PHE A 569 17.03 36.75 -2.38
C PHE A 569 17.94 37.73 -1.63
N PRO A 570 17.38 38.71 -0.88
CA PRO A 570 18.17 39.63 -0.07
C PRO A 570 18.93 38.95 1.07
N SER A 571 18.51 37.76 1.51
CA SER A 571 19.21 36.96 2.52
C SER A 571 19.03 35.46 2.26
N SER A 572 19.64 34.61 3.10
CA SER A 572 19.46 33.15 3.06
C SER A 572 18.09 32.68 3.56
N THR A 573 17.28 33.57 4.14
CA THR A 573 15.97 33.23 4.72
C THR A 573 14.81 34.03 4.13
N GLU A 574 15.09 35.11 3.40
CA GLU A 574 14.10 36.02 2.86
C GLU A 574 14.30 36.20 1.34
N GLY A 575 13.19 36.19 0.61
CA GLY A 575 13.12 36.36 -0.83
C GLY A 575 11.99 37.30 -1.22
N VAL A 576 11.97 37.71 -2.49
CA VAL A 576 10.82 38.37 -3.12
C VAL A 576 10.59 37.73 -4.48
N ILE A 577 9.33 37.43 -4.78
CA ILE A 577 8.92 36.78 -6.02
C ILE A 577 7.81 37.58 -6.74
N SER A 578 7.91 37.64 -8.06
CA SER A 578 6.85 38.07 -8.96
C SER A 578 6.58 36.95 -9.96
N ILE A 579 5.32 36.60 -10.18
CA ILE A 579 4.90 35.57 -11.12
C ILE A 579 3.73 36.13 -11.93
N ASN A 580 3.78 35.95 -13.24
CA ASN A 580 2.68 36.29 -14.13
C ASN A 580 2.53 35.17 -15.15
N LEU A 581 1.52 34.31 -14.94
CA LEU A 581 1.23 33.15 -15.79
C LEU A 581 -0.18 33.26 -16.37
N SER A 582 -0.30 32.88 -17.63
CA SER A 582 -1.55 32.53 -18.30
C SER A 582 -1.49 31.04 -18.61
N LEU A 583 -2.30 30.25 -17.91
CA LEU A 583 -2.23 28.80 -18.01
C LEU A 583 -2.89 28.34 -19.33
N PRO A 584 -2.17 27.59 -20.18
CA PRO A 584 -2.69 27.15 -21.46
C PRO A 584 -3.68 25.98 -21.28
N PRO A 585 -4.72 25.86 -22.13
CA PRO A 585 -5.62 24.71 -22.10
C PRO A 585 -4.85 23.37 -22.16
N PRO A 586 -5.30 22.33 -21.44
CA PRO A 586 -6.55 22.25 -20.67
C PRO A 586 -6.51 22.91 -19.28
N LEU A 587 -5.35 23.41 -18.83
CA LEU A 587 -5.26 24.21 -17.61
C LEU A 587 -6.05 25.51 -17.76
N VAL A 588 -6.52 26.06 -16.65
CA VAL A 588 -7.45 27.21 -16.67
C VAL A 588 -6.97 28.38 -15.82
N GLY A 589 -7.08 29.58 -16.37
CA GLY A 589 -6.93 30.83 -15.62
C GLY A 589 -5.54 31.46 -15.64
N GLU A 590 -5.38 32.46 -14.77
CA GLU A 590 -4.17 33.25 -14.63
C GLU A 590 -3.65 33.18 -13.20
N TRP A 591 -2.32 33.21 -13.05
CA TRP A 591 -1.67 33.31 -11.75
C TRP A 591 -0.74 34.52 -11.73
N GLN A 592 -1.19 35.58 -11.05
CA GLN A 592 -0.49 36.86 -10.97
C GLN A 592 -0.17 37.18 -9.52
N ARG A 593 1.11 37.40 -9.22
CA ARG A 593 1.66 37.88 -7.95
C ARG A 593 2.80 38.84 -8.26
N THR A 594 2.84 39.98 -7.59
CA THR A 594 3.85 41.02 -7.88
C THR A 594 4.55 41.41 -6.60
N GLU A 595 5.87 41.29 -6.60
CA GLU A 595 6.77 41.68 -5.50
C GLU A 595 6.32 41.15 -4.12
N LEU A 596 5.89 39.89 -4.05
CA LEU A 596 5.51 39.29 -2.78
C LEU A 596 6.74 38.82 -2.00
N PRO A 597 6.81 39.10 -0.69
CA PRO A 597 7.86 38.55 0.16
C PRO A 597 7.66 37.04 0.34
N ILE A 598 8.73 36.27 0.27
CA ILE A 598 8.73 34.83 0.54
C ILE A 598 9.78 34.50 1.59
N ASN A 599 9.50 33.49 2.41
CA ASN A 599 10.41 33.00 3.43
C ASN A 599 10.74 31.53 3.14
N ILE A 600 11.95 31.12 3.48
CA ILE A 600 12.31 29.70 3.42
C ILE A 600 11.56 28.94 4.53
N LEU A 601 10.98 27.80 4.16
CA LEU A 601 10.29 26.86 5.05
C LEU A 601 11.27 25.83 5.63
N THR A 602 12.24 25.42 4.83
CA THR A 602 13.28 24.45 5.17
C THR A 602 14.45 25.11 5.90
N LEU A 603 15.34 24.32 6.49
CA LEU A 603 16.54 24.87 7.11
C LEU A 603 17.44 25.52 6.05
N PRO A 604 17.90 26.76 6.27
CA PRO A 604 18.88 27.39 5.38
C PRO A 604 20.20 26.63 5.44
N ARG A 605 20.79 26.36 4.27
CA ARG A 605 22.14 25.80 4.21
C ARG A 605 23.17 26.92 4.46
N PRO A 606 24.24 26.65 5.22
CA PRO A 606 25.29 27.63 5.43
C PRO A 606 26.02 27.90 4.11
N ASP A 607 26.28 29.18 3.80
CA ASP A 607 27.12 29.55 2.65
C ASP A 607 28.47 28.85 2.79
N THR A 608 28.92 28.17 1.73
CA THR A 608 30.26 27.59 1.73
C THR A 608 31.26 28.76 1.74
N PRO A 609 32.15 28.88 2.74
CA PRO A 609 33.15 29.93 2.73
C PRO A 609 33.99 29.81 1.44
N PRO A 610 34.36 30.93 0.79
CA PRO A 610 35.20 30.87 -0.40
C PRO A 610 36.47 30.08 -0.06
N THR A 611 36.72 29.04 -0.84
CA THR A 611 38.00 28.31 -0.79
C THR A 611 39.08 29.27 -1.27
N GLU A 612 40.03 29.61 -0.39
CA GLU A 612 41.22 30.41 -0.72
C GLU A 612 42.15 29.71 -1.71
#